data_AF-A0A1J1H9A4-F1
#
_entry.id   AF-A0A1J1H9A4-F1
#
_cell.length_a   1.000
_cell.length_b   1.000
_cell.length_c   1.000
_cell.angle_alpha   90.00
_cell.angle_beta   90.00
_cell.angle_gamma   90.00
#
_symmetry.space_group_name_H-M   'P 1'
#
loop_
_entity.id
_entity.type
_entity.pdbx_description
1 polymer ?
#
loop_
_entity_poly.entity_id
_entity_poly.type
_entity_poly.pdbx_seq_one_letter_code
_entity_poly.pdbx_strand_id
1 'polypeptide(L)'
;MENKTTDEINEEENKKLLILHKNFKESSFENRLRFECELEFVQSLSNIEYIKYLYENKYFDDKKFLNYLKYLNYWRSKPYIFYIHFPICLYVLEILNDNKVHEYFRNSTSFNNFIYYLKLHWLYFSYQT
;
A
#
# COMPACT_ATOMS: atom_id res chain seq x y z
N MET A 1 -11.88 -15.43 -39.18
CA MET A 1 -10.68 -16.29 -39.05
C MET A 1 -9.47 -15.50 -38.52
N GLU A 2 -9.67 -14.35 -37.85
CA GLU A 2 -8.58 -13.41 -37.48
C GLU A 2 -8.29 -13.35 -35.95
N ASN A 3 -9.13 -13.93 -35.10
CA ASN A 3 -9.00 -13.78 -33.64
C ASN A 3 -7.89 -14.64 -33.01
N LYS A 4 -7.42 -15.71 -33.68
CA LYS A 4 -6.34 -16.56 -33.14
C LYS A 4 -4.96 -15.89 -33.20
N THR A 5 -4.72 -15.11 -34.25
CA THR A 5 -3.45 -14.41 -34.47
C THR A 5 -3.19 -13.31 -33.44
N THR A 6 -4.22 -12.57 -33.02
CA THR A 6 -4.08 -11.51 -32.01
C THR A 6 -3.83 -12.04 -30.60
N ASP A 7 -4.44 -13.18 -30.25
CA ASP A 7 -4.30 -13.79 -28.93
C ASP A 7 -2.92 -14.47 -28.78
N GLU A 8 -2.41 -15.09 -29.85
CA GLU A 8 -1.07 -15.69 -29.90
C GLU A 8 0.04 -14.63 -29.85
N ILE A 9 -0.12 -13.50 -30.56
CA ILE A 9 0.81 -12.35 -30.50
C ILE A 9 0.84 -11.75 -29.09
N ASN A 10 -0.32 -11.56 -28.45
CA ASN A 10 -0.40 -11.05 -27.09
C ASN A 10 0.24 -12.01 -26.08
N GLU A 11 0.08 -13.33 -26.22
CA GLU A 11 0.75 -14.31 -25.37
C GLU A 11 2.28 -14.28 -25.52
N GLU A 12 2.77 -14.10 -26.74
CA GLU A 12 4.20 -14.10 -27.03
C GLU A 12 4.89 -12.79 -26.59
N GLU A 13 4.19 -11.65 -26.73
CA GLU A 13 4.60 -10.37 -26.14
C GLU A 13 4.58 -10.43 -24.61
N ASN A 14 3.53 -11.00 -24.00
CA ASN A 14 3.48 -11.19 -22.55
C ASN A 14 4.61 -12.11 -22.06
N LYS A 15 4.93 -13.18 -22.80
CA LYS A 15 6.10 -14.04 -22.51
C LYS A 15 7.41 -13.26 -22.65
N LYS A 16 7.57 -12.42 -23.68
CA LYS A 16 8.76 -11.56 -23.84
C LYS A 16 8.89 -10.52 -22.72
N LEU A 17 7.80 -9.88 -22.31
CA LEU A 17 7.76 -8.98 -21.16
C LEU A 17 8.17 -9.71 -19.89
N LEU A 18 7.64 -10.93 -19.66
CA LEU A 18 8.03 -11.78 -18.54
C LEU A 18 9.53 -12.14 -18.56
N ILE A 19 10.10 -12.45 -19.74
CA ILE A 19 11.53 -12.76 -19.91
C ILE A 19 12.40 -11.52 -19.67
N LEU A 20 11.99 -10.35 -20.16
CA LEU A 20 12.66 -9.07 -19.93
C LEU A 20 12.68 -8.70 -18.46
N HIS A 21 11.54 -8.79 -17.77
CA HIS A 21 11.45 -8.55 -16.33
C HIS A 21 12.29 -9.53 -15.52
N LYS A 22 12.39 -10.80 -15.95
CA LYS A 22 13.19 -11.83 -15.25
C LYS A 22 14.69 -11.55 -15.30
N ASN A 23 15.17 -10.84 -16.32
CA ASN A 23 16.57 -10.47 -16.52
C ASN A 23 16.87 -9.00 -16.18
N PHE A 24 15.84 -8.22 -15.80
CA PHE A 24 16.02 -6.84 -15.41
C PHE A 24 16.69 -6.77 -14.03
N LYS A 25 17.95 -6.33 -14.00
CA LYS A 25 18.61 -5.92 -12.77
C LYS A 25 18.45 -4.43 -12.63
N GLU A 26 17.72 -4.01 -11.62
CA GLU A 26 17.65 -2.60 -11.25
C GLU A 26 19.05 -2.06 -10.94
N SER A 27 19.31 -0.86 -11.45
CA SER A 27 20.48 -0.08 -11.09
C SER A 27 20.48 0.25 -9.59
N SER A 28 21.64 0.62 -9.05
CA SER A 28 21.73 1.08 -7.65
C SER A 28 20.85 2.30 -7.38
N PHE A 29 20.61 3.13 -8.39
CA PHE A 29 19.77 4.32 -8.28
C PHE A 29 18.28 3.94 -8.22
N GLU A 30 17.82 3.07 -9.12
CA GLU A 30 16.42 2.62 -9.15
C GLU A 30 16.03 1.87 -7.87
N ASN A 31 16.93 1.02 -7.35
CA ASN A 31 16.70 0.33 -6.09
C ASN A 31 16.50 1.32 -4.93
N ARG A 32 17.33 2.37 -4.88
CA ARG A 32 17.24 3.42 -3.86
C ARG A 32 15.94 4.21 -4.01
N LEU A 33 15.60 4.62 -5.23
CA LEU A 33 14.38 5.36 -5.51
C LEU A 33 13.14 4.55 -5.12
N ARG A 34 13.08 3.26 -5.49
CA ARG A 34 11.97 2.37 -5.08
C ARG A 34 11.86 2.32 -3.56
N PHE A 35 12.98 2.14 -2.86
CA PHE A 35 12.99 2.10 -1.40
C PHE A 35 12.46 3.39 -0.76
N GLU A 36 12.91 4.55 -1.24
CA GLU A 36 12.46 5.86 -0.76
C GLU A 36 10.96 6.06 -1.06
N CYS A 37 10.50 5.74 -2.27
CA CYS A 37 9.08 5.82 -2.63
C CYS A 37 8.20 4.87 -1.81
N GLU A 38 8.64 3.63 -1.58
CA GLU A 38 7.92 2.67 -0.75
C GLU A 38 7.82 3.14 0.71
N LEU A 39 8.89 3.74 1.23
CA LEU A 39 8.93 4.31 2.58
C LEU A 39 7.93 5.46 2.71
N GLU A 40 7.98 6.43 1.78
CA GLU A 40 7.06 7.57 1.75
C GLU A 40 5.62 7.11 1.61
N PHE A 41 5.36 6.14 0.72
CA PHE A 41 4.03 5.57 0.53
C PHE A 41 3.50 4.94 1.83
N VAL A 42 4.28 4.09 2.49
CA VAL A 42 3.85 3.48 3.77
C VAL A 42 3.58 4.55 4.80
N GLN A 43 4.45 5.55 4.94
CA GLN A 43 4.25 6.63 5.91
C GLN A 43 3.00 7.48 5.59
N SER A 44 2.67 7.66 4.31
CA SER A 44 1.46 8.35 3.86
C SER A 44 0.17 7.67 4.32
N LEU A 45 0.18 6.35 4.58
CA LEU A 45 -0.96 5.63 5.14
C LEU A 45 -1.33 6.10 6.56
N SER A 46 -0.45 6.84 7.24
CA SER A 46 -0.80 7.50 8.51
C SER A 46 -1.88 8.56 8.33
N ASN A 47 -2.03 9.13 7.12
CA ASN A 47 -3.06 10.10 6.81
C ASN A 47 -4.37 9.40 6.40
N ILE A 48 -5.38 9.52 7.25
CA ILE A 48 -6.66 8.84 7.08
C ILE A 48 -7.48 9.43 5.92
N GLU A 49 -7.33 10.71 5.64
CA GLU A 49 -7.96 11.34 4.47
C GLU A 49 -7.41 10.77 3.17
N TYR A 50 -6.11 10.42 3.15
CA TYR A 50 -5.50 9.75 2.02
C TYR A 50 -6.05 8.33 1.83
N ILE A 51 -6.24 7.56 2.91
CA ILE A 51 -6.88 6.24 2.83
C ILE A 51 -8.31 6.36 2.30
N LYS A 52 -9.06 7.37 2.78
CA LYS A 52 -10.41 7.65 2.29
C LYS A 52 -10.40 7.91 0.79
N TYR A 53 -9.46 8.72 0.31
CA TYR A 53 -9.26 8.94 -1.12
C TYR A 53 -8.95 7.63 -1.87
N LEU A 54 -8.06 6.77 -1.35
CA LEU A 54 -7.76 5.47 -1.97
C LEU A 54 -9.01 4.57 -2.04
N TYR A 55 -9.87 4.62 -1.03
CA TYR A 55 -11.12 3.88 -1.00
C TYR A 55 -12.14 4.40 -2.00
N GLU A 56 -12.33 5.72 -2.08
CA GLU A 56 -13.24 6.34 -3.05
C GLU A 56 -12.83 6.06 -4.50
N ASN A 57 -11.52 5.96 -4.77
CA ASN A 57 -10.99 5.59 -6.08
C ASN A 57 -10.93 4.08 -6.35
N LYS A 58 -11.48 3.24 -5.46
CA LYS A 58 -11.59 1.78 -5.64
C LYS A 58 -10.26 1.03 -5.78
N TYR A 59 -9.18 1.54 -5.20
CA TYR A 59 -7.89 0.83 -5.22
C TYR A 59 -7.94 -0.50 -4.45
N PHE A 60 -8.80 -0.60 -3.43
CA PHE A 60 -8.97 -1.84 -2.65
C PHE A 60 -9.73 -2.95 -3.38
N ASP A 61 -10.35 -2.66 -4.52
CA ASP A 61 -10.99 -3.67 -5.37
C ASP A 61 -9.95 -4.40 -6.25
N ASP A 62 -8.79 -3.79 -6.50
CA ASP A 62 -7.71 -4.39 -7.30
C ASP A 62 -6.85 -5.35 -6.46
N LYS A 63 -6.84 -6.61 -6.88
CA LYS A 63 -6.01 -7.67 -6.29
C LYS A 63 -4.51 -7.36 -6.34
N LYS A 64 -4.03 -6.64 -7.36
CA LYS A 64 -2.61 -6.24 -7.46
C LYS A 64 -2.25 -5.30 -6.32
N PHE A 65 -3.10 -4.33 -6.02
CA PHE A 65 -2.91 -3.39 -4.92
C PHE A 65 -2.95 -4.09 -3.56
N LEU A 66 -3.90 -5.00 -3.33
CA LEU A 66 -3.96 -5.80 -2.10
C LEU A 66 -2.70 -6.65 -1.90
N ASN A 67 -2.16 -7.24 -2.98
CA ASN A 67 -0.89 -7.97 -2.91
C ASN A 67 0.30 -7.04 -2.61
N TYR A 68 0.26 -5.81 -3.11
CA TYR A 68 1.28 -4.81 -2.80
C TYR A 68 1.25 -4.39 -1.32
N LEU A 69 0.06 -4.20 -0.72
CA LEU A 69 -0.07 -3.95 0.72
C LEU A 69 0.47 -5.12 1.56
N LYS A 70 0.31 -6.36 1.10
CA LYS A 70 0.91 -7.54 1.75
C LYS A 70 2.42 -7.52 1.65
N TYR A 71 2.98 -7.15 0.49
CA TYR A 71 4.41 -6.99 0.29
C TYR A 71 5.00 -5.96 1.28
N LEU A 72 4.35 -4.82 1.47
CA LEU A 72 4.82 -3.76 2.38
C LEU A 72 4.91 -4.18 3.86
N ASN A 73 4.42 -5.36 4.26
CA ASN A 73 4.63 -5.86 5.62
C ASN A 73 6.12 -6.10 5.96
N TYR A 74 7.02 -6.12 4.97
CA TYR A 74 8.46 -6.21 5.24
C TYR A 74 8.97 -5.05 6.11
N TRP A 75 8.34 -3.87 6.05
CA TRP A 75 8.68 -2.70 6.86
C TRP A 75 8.55 -2.92 8.37
N ARG A 76 7.77 -3.93 8.80
CA ARG A 76 7.62 -4.30 10.22
C ARG A 76 8.81 -5.08 10.77
N SER A 77 9.63 -5.64 9.89
CA SER A 77 10.80 -6.44 10.29
C SER A 77 12.06 -5.58 10.42
N LYS A 78 13.01 -6.01 11.27
CA LYS A 78 14.35 -5.40 11.29
C LYS A 78 15.10 -5.80 10.01
N PRO A 79 15.91 -4.91 9.41
CA PRO A 79 16.30 -3.57 9.86
C PRO A 79 15.36 -2.44 9.42
N TYR A 80 14.37 -2.73 8.57
CA TYR A 80 13.56 -1.72 7.88
C TYR A 80 12.71 -0.85 8.81
N ILE A 81 12.26 -1.43 9.93
CA ILE A 81 11.47 -0.72 10.93
C ILE A 81 12.16 0.53 11.49
N PHE A 82 13.51 0.58 11.47
CA PHE A 82 14.27 1.73 11.97
C PHE A 82 14.15 2.99 11.09
N TYR A 83 13.68 2.84 9.84
CA TYR A 83 13.48 3.98 8.94
C TYR A 83 12.08 4.62 9.07
N ILE A 84 11.17 4.00 9.84
CA ILE A 84 9.79 4.46 9.99
C ILE A 84 9.72 5.59 11.01
N HIS A 85 9.26 6.76 10.57
CA HIS A 85 9.10 7.94 11.43
C HIS A 85 7.71 8.00 12.10
N PHE A 86 6.68 7.52 11.40
CA PHE A 86 5.30 7.55 11.88
C PHE A 86 4.82 6.13 12.23
N PRO A 87 4.81 5.70 13.50
CA PRO A 87 4.49 4.31 13.85
C PRO A 87 3.04 3.93 13.52
N ILE A 88 2.14 4.91 13.43
CA ILE A 88 0.72 4.72 13.11
C ILE A 88 0.54 4.06 11.73
N CYS A 89 1.44 4.30 10.77
CA CYS A 89 1.31 3.69 9.45
C CYS A 89 1.31 2.16 9.49
N LEU A 90 2.09 1.55 10.40
CA LEU A 90 2.18 0.10 10.52
C LEU A 90 0.90 -0.49 11.10
N TYR A 91 0.28 0.22 12.03
CA TYR A 91 -1.03 -0.18 12.59
C TYR A 91 -2.14 -0.07 11.55
N VAL A 92 -2.15 1.03 10.79
CA VAL A 92 -3.07 1.19 9.66
C VAL A 92 -2.85 0.09 8.63
N LEU A 93 -1.61 -0.19 8.25
CA LEU A 93 -1.29 -1.25 7.28
C LEU A 93 -1.80 -2.62 7.72
N GLU A 94 -1.84 -2.90 9.03
CA GLU A 94 -2.44 -4.12 9.58
C GLU A 94 -3.96 -4.15 9.38
N ILE A 95 -4.64 -3.05 9.68
CA ILE A 95 -6.09 -2.92 9.46
C ILE A 95 -6.43 -3.08 7.98
N LEU A 96 -5.63 -2.50 7.08
CA LEU A 96 -5.84 -2.59 5.64
C LEU A 96 -5.66 -4.00 5.09
N ASN A 97 -4.83 -4.82 5.75
CA ASN A 97 -4.61 -6.22 5.37
C ASN A 97 -5.64 -7.19 5.97
N ASP A 98 -6.49 -6.74 6.90
CA ASP A 98 -7.56 -7.57 7.46
C ASP A 98 -8.70 -7.79 6.44
N ASN A 99 -9.25 -8.99 6.42
CA ASN A 99 -10.38 -9.36 5.55
C ASN A 99 -11.64 -8.54 5.85
N LYS A 100 -11.74 -7.96 7.06
CA LYS A 100 -12.87 -7.13 7.48
C LYS A 100 -12.79 -5.68 7.01
N VAL A 101 -11.72 -5.28 6.32
CA VAL A 101 -11.48 -3.87 5.96
C VAL A 101 -12.66 -3.24 5.19
N HIS A 102 -13.29 -4.00 4.27
CA HIS A 102 -14.43 -3.51 3.49
C HIS A 102 -15.66 -3.22 4.36
N GLU A 103 -15.87 -3.96 5.45
CA GLU A 103 -16.96 -3.72 6.39
C GLU A 103 -16.74 -2.39 7.13
N TYR A 104 -15.50 -2.14 7.56
CA TYR A 104 -15.12 -0.88 8.20
C TYR A 104 -15.32 0.33 7.29
N PHE A 105 -14.92 0.23 6.02
CA PHE A 105 -15.03 1.34 5.07
C PHE A 105 -16.45 1.57 4.53
N ARG A 106 -17.34 0.58 4.60
CA ARG A 106 -18.74 0.73 4.20
C ARG A 106 -19.47 1.80 5.03
N ASN A 107 -19.09 1.94 6.30
CA ASN A 107 -19.67 2.95 7.17
C ASN A 107 -18.94 4.30 6.98
N SER A 108 -19.65 5.29 6.44
CA SER A 108 -19.15 6.65 6.18
C SER A 108 -18.56 7.33 7.43
N THR A 109 -19.09 7.00 8.62
CA THR A 109 -18.65 7.58 9.89
C THR A 109 -17.33 6.98 10.38
N SER A 110 -16.92 5.80 9.90
CA SER A 110 -15.72 5.09 10.39
C SER A 110 -14.45 5.92 10.25
N PHE A 111 -14.25 6.60 9.12
CA PHE A 111 -13.07 7.43 8.89
C PHE A 111 -13.00 8.60 9.88
N ASN A 112 -14.14 9.28 10.10
CA ASN A 112 -14.22 10.41 11.03
C ASN A 112 -13.96 9.96 12.47
N ASN A 113 -14.50 8.80 12.86
CA ASN A 113 -14.25 8.21 14.18
C ASN A 113 -12.76 7.89 14.35
N PHE A 114 -12.11 7.33 13.33
CA PHE A 114 -10.68 7.03 13.39
C PHE A 114 -9.83 8.29 13.53
N ILE A 115 -10.13 9.34 12.76
CA ILE A 115 -9.48 10.66 12.89
C ILE A 115 -9.68 11.22 14.30
N TYR A 116 -10.90 11.11 14.84
CA TYR A 116 -11.22 11.55 16.19
C TYR A 116 -10.42 10.80 17.26
N TYR A 117 -10.36 9.47 17.19
CA TYR A 117 -9.55 8.66 18.10
C TYR A 117 -8.06 9.01 18.03
N LEU A 118 -7.55 9.23 16.81
CA LEU A 118 -6.16 9.64 16.64
C LEU A 118 -5.90 11.01 17.28
N LYS A 119 -6.79 11.99 17.06
CA LYS A 119 -6.71 13.31 17.70
C LYS A 119 -6.74 13.21 19.23
N LEU A 120 -7.64 12.39 19.79
CA LEU A 120 -7.73 12.16 21.22
C LEU A 120 -6.45 11.53 21.79
N HIS A 121 -5.88 10.55 21.08
CA HIS A 121 -4.61 9.93 21.46
C HIS A 121 -3.51 11.00 21.56
N TRP A 122 -3.33 11.84 20.53
CA TRP A 122 -2.34 12.91 20.56
C TRP A 122 -2.59 13.93 21.67
N LEU A 123 -3.85 14.34 21.87
CA LEU A 123 -4.22 15.25 22.96
C LEU A 123 -3.85 14.65 24.31
N TYR A 124 -4.18 13.38 24.55
CA TYR A 124 -3.85 12.68 25.79
C TYR A 124 -2.34 12.73 26.09
N PHE A 125 -1.49 12.41 25.11
CA PHE A 125 -0.03 12.49 25.30
C PHE A 125 0.47 13.92 25.51
N SER A 126 -0.17 14.92 24.88
CA SER A 126 0.22 16.32 25.08
C SER A 126 -0.10 16.86 26.48
N TYR A 127 -1.09 16.30 27.16
CA TYR A 127 -1.45 16.69 28.53
C TYR A 127 -0.66 15.93 29.61
N GLN A 128 0.07 14.87 29.23
CA GLN A 128 0.88 14.07 30.15
C GLN A 128 2.29 14.62 30.37
N THR A 129 2.71 15.60 29.58
CA THR A 129 3.92 16.41 29.77
C THR A 129 3.62 17.68 30.52
#